data_AF-A0AAU4DY51-F1
#
_entry.id   AF-A0AAU4DY51-F1
#
_cell.length_a   1.000
_cell.length_b   1.000
_cell.length_c   1.000
_cell.angle_alpha   90.00
_cell.angle_beta   90.00
_cell.angle_gamma   90.00
#
_symmetry.space_group_name_H-M   'P 1'
#
loop_
_entity.id
_entity.type
_entity.pdbx_description
1 polymer ?
#
loop_
_entity_poly.entity_id
_entity_poly.type
_entity_poly.pdbx_seq_one_letter_code
_entity_poly.pdbx_strand_id
1 'polypeptide(L)'
;MQYQAAKAQKERARQVAAAERERVRLEREMHRAQAAAAMARERMARADVQAAAQAEREAKRLHVEAQQTKVESLNADLREELAAIDSILESTLAVDDYVDLENLRRVAEHPPFHSVYTTAAPAPAPIVAPPEPYFQPPAAPAGISAVFAKKKHAAATAAAQAQFGQAHAAWRAVVAQIPQRQLAAAQQHQAVEASDCGDLPTIDGGMTPSVTNGNVSSMWKTLGSTI
;
A
#
# COMPACT_ATOMS: atom_id res chain seq x y z
N MET A 1 -37.36 -123.72 46.37
CA MET A 1 -37.22 -122.25 46.57
C MET A 1 -35.78 -121.73 46.40
N GLN A 2 -34.72 -122.45 46.78
CA GLN A 2 -33.34 -121.93 46.72
C GLN A 2 -32.75 -121.72 45.30
N TYR A 3 -33.14 -122.54 44.31
CA TYR A 3 -32.66 -122.43 42.92
C TYR A 3 -33.09 -121.13 42.21
N GLN A 4 -34.31 -120.65 42.49
CA GLN A 4 -34.83 -119.41 41.90
C GLN A 4 -34.10 -118.18 42.47
N ALA A 5 -33.74 -118.20 43.76
CA ALA A 5 -32.94 -117.16 44.39
C ALA A 5 -31.51 -117.07 43.81
N ALA A 6 -30.86 -118.21 43.56
CA ALA A 6 -29.54 -118.26 42.94
C ALA A 6 -29.54 -117.74 41.49
N LYS A 7 -30.58 -118.07 40.70
CA LYS A 7 -30.73 -117.55 39.34
C LYS A 7 -30.94 -116.02 39.33
N ALA A 8 -31.77 -115.51 40.24
CA ALA A 8 -31.99 -114.07 40.38
C ALA A 8 -30.73 -113.31 40.82
N GLN A 9 -29.92 -113.87 41.72
CA GLN A 9 -28.63 -113.29 42.12
C GLN A 9 -27.64 -113.24 40.94
N LYS A 10 -27.59 -114.29 40.11
CA LYS A 10 -26.70 -114.34 38.93
C LYS A 10 -27.09 -113.30 37.87
N GLU A 11 -28.39 -113.10 37.62
CA GLU A 11 -28.88 -112.06 36.71
C GLU A 11 -28.59 -110.65 37.25
N ARG A 12 -28.80 -110.41 38.55
CA ARG A 12 -28.43 -109.12 39.19
C ARG A 12 -26.93 -108.85 39.09
N ALA A 13 -26.08 -109.86 39.33
CA ALA A 13 -24.63 -109.72 39.19
C ALA A 13 -24.22 -109.39 37.74
N ARG A 14 -24.88 -110.00 36.74
CA ARG A 14 -24.67 -109.68 35.31
C ARG A 14 -25.07 -108.25 34.97
N GLN A 15 -26.22 -107.79 35.48
CA GLN A 15 -26.69 -106.42 35.26
C GLN A 15 -25.77 -105.39 35.89
N VAL A 16 -25.31 -105.61 37.12
CA VAL A 16 -24.33 -104.74 37.79
C VAL A 16 -23.01 -104.72 37.04
N ALA A 17 -22.50 -105.88 36.60
CA ALA A 17 -21.28 -105.95 35.81
C ALA A 17 -21.40 -105.28 34.44
N ALA A 18 -22.56 -105.35 33.78
CA ALA A 18 -22.82 -104.65 32.53
C ALA A 18 -22.89 -103.13 32.73
N ALA A 19 -23.60 -102.67 33.77
CA ALA A 19 -23.69 -101.26 34.12
C ALA A 19 -22.31 -100.66 34.44
N GLU A 20 -21.46 -101.38 35.18
CA GLU A 20 -20.10 -100.94 35.49
C GLU A 20 -19.22 -100.83 34.24
N ARG A 21 -19.33 -101.77 33.30
CA ARG A 21 -18.61 -101.70 32.02
C ARG A 21 -19.01 -100.49 31.19
N GLU A 22 -20.31 -100.18 31.12
CA GLU A 22 -20.79 -98.98 30.42
C GLU A 22 -20.33 -97.69 31.10
N ARG A 23 -20.34 -97.63 32.45
CA ARG A 23 -19.81 -96.47 33.19
C ARG A 23 -18.33 -96.22 32.88
N VAL A 24 -17.51 -97.27 33.00
CA VAL A 24 -16.07 -97.20 32.69
C VAL A 24 -15.84 -96.81 31.22
N ARG A 25 -16.67 -97.30 30.30
CA ARG A 25 -16.58 -96.93 28.88
C ARG A 25 -16.87 -95.44 28.67
N LEU A 26 -17.98 -94.93 29.22
CA LEU A 26 -18.37 -93.53 29.13
C LEU A 26 -17.32 -92.61 29.75
N GLU A 27 -16.77 -92.97 30.91
CA GLU A 27 -15.68 -92.22 31.56
C GLU A 27 -14.43 -92.15 30.66
N ARG A 28 -14.04 -93.28 30.05
CA ARG A 28 -12.91 -93.32 29.10
C ARG A 28 -13.17 -92.52 27.83
N GLU A 29 -14.39 -92.50 27.32
CA GLU A 29 -14.78 -91.69 26.16
C GLU A 29 -14.76 -90.20 26.50
N MET A 30 -15.30 -89.81 27.66
CA MET A 30 -15.23 -88.44 28.17
C MET A 30 -13.78 -87.97 28.35
N HIS A 31 -12.93 -88.76 28.99
CA HIS A 31 -11.52 -88.42 29.16
C HIS A 31 -10.79 -88.29 27.82
N ARG A 32 -11.06 -89.18 26.85
CA ARG A 32 -10.50 -89.07 25.49
C ARG A 32 -10.97 -87.82 24.77
N ALA A 33 -12.26 -87.48 24.85
CA ALA A 33 -12.83 -86.28 24.25
C ALA A 33 -12.24 -85.00 24.87
N GLN A 34 -12.09 -84.96 26.20
CA GLN A 34 -11.46 -83.85 26.91
C GLN A 34 -9.99 -83.68 26.51
N ALA A 35 -9.23 -84.77 26.46
CA ALA A 35 -7.83 -84.75 26.02
C ALA A 35 -7.69 -84.26 24.57
N ALA A 36 -8.55 -84.76 23.66
CA ALA A 36 -8.55 -84.31 22.26
C ALA A 36 -8.91 -82.82 22.14
N ALA A 37 -9.89 -82.34 22.90
CA ALA A 37 -10.28 -80.93 22.92
C ALA A 37 -9.19 -80.02 23.51
N ALA A 38 -8.43 -80.50 24.50
CA ALA A 38 -7.29 -79.77 25.06
C ALA A 38 -6.15 -79.66 24.03
N MET A 39 -5.79 -80.77 23.38
CA MET A 39 -4.78 -80.79 22.32
C MET A 39 -5.17 -79.90 21.13
N ALA A 40 -6.44 -79.92 20.72
CA ALA A 40 -6.94 -79.06 19.64
C ALA A 40 -6.82 -77.57 20.00
N ARG A 41 -7.18 -77.20 21.24
CA ARG A 41 -7.03 -75.81 21.74
C ARG A 41 -5.57 -75.37 21.77
N GLU A 42 -4.67 -76.23 22.24
CA GLU A 42 -3.24 -75.91 22.28
C GLU A 42 -2.66 -75.75 20.87
N ARG A 43 -3.05 -76.61 19.92
CA ARG A 43 -2.64 -76.48 18.50
C ARG A 43 -3.14 -75.19 17.88
N MET A 44 -4.40 -74.83 18.11
CA MET A 44 -4.97 -73.55 17.64
C MET A 44 -4.20 -72.37 18.25
N ALA A 45 -3.99 -72.35 19.57
CA ALA A 45 -3.24 -71.29 20.22
C ALA A 45 -1.81 -71.15 19.68
N ARG A 46 -1.11 -72.26 19.40
CA ARG A 46 0.22 -72.24 18.77
C ARG A 46 0.18 -71.70 17.34
N ALA A 47 -0.82 -72.10 16.56
CA ALA A 47 -1.01 -71.62 15.20
C ALA A 47 -1.29 -70.11 15.18
N ASP A 48 -2.15 -69.62 16.09
CA ASP A 48 -2.47 -68.20 16.21
C ASP A 48 -1.24 -67.36 16.57
N VAL A 49 -0.42 -67.84 17.52
CA VAL A 49 0.83 -67.16 17.90
C VAL A 49 1.82 -67.12 16.73
N GLN A 50 1.93 -68.20 15.96
CA GLN A 50 2.82 -68.23 14.78
C GLN A 50 2.31 -67.31 13.67
N ALA A 51 1.00 -67.33 13.39
CA ALA A 51 0.38 -66.46 12.42
C ALA A 51 0.55 -64.98 12.79
N ALA A 52 0.35 -64.63 14.06
CA ALA A 52 0.58 -63.28 14.57
C ALA A 52 2.05 -62.86 14.41
N ALA A 53 3.00 -63.74 14.75
CA ALA A 53 4.43 -63.47 14.60
C ALA A 53 4.85 -63.30 13.13
N GLN A 54 4.25 -64.06 12.21
CA GLN A 54 4.51 -63.90 10.77
C GLN A 54 3.92 -62.58 10.24
N ALA A 55 2.66 -62.28 10.62
CA ALA A 55 2.01 -61.03 10.24
C ALA A 55 2.78 -59.80 10.73
N GLU A 56 3.31 -59.81 11.97
CA GLU A 56 4.13 -58.73 12.49
C GLU A 56 5.44 -58.56 11.71
N ARG A 57 6.11 -59.66 11.33
CA ARG A 57 7.34 -59.63 10.53
C ARG A 57 7.09 -59.05 9.14
N GLU A 58 6.00 -59.49 8.49
CA GLU A 58 5.61 -58.98 7.17
C GLU A 58 5.22 -57.50 7.25
N ALA A 59 4.43 -57.10 8.25
CA ALA A 59 4.08 -55.71 8.48
C ALA A 59 5.33 -54.82 8.67
N LYS A 60 6.31 -55.29 9.45
CA LYS A 60 7.60 -54.59 9.61
C LYS A 60 8.37 -54.51 8.30
N ARG A 61 8.46 -55.60 7.53
CA ARG A 61 9.14 -55.61 6.23
C ARG A 61 8.50 -54.60 5.27
N LEU A 62 7.18 -54.66 5.11
CA LEU A 62 6.42 -53.76 4.24
C LEU A 62 6.55 -52.31 4.70
N HIS A 63 6.58 -52.06 6.00
CA HIS A 63 6.80 -50.72 6.53
C HIS A 63 8.19 -50.19 6.16
N VAL A 64 9.25 -50.99 6.34
CA VAL A 64 10.62 -50.60 5.98
C VAL A 64 10.72 -50.33 4.47
N GLU A 65 10.14 -51.19 3.64
CA GLU A 65 10.11 -51.03 2.18
C GLU A 65 9.37 -49.76 1.75
N ALA A 66 8.22 -49.46 2.39
CA ALA A 66 7.49 -48.22 2.16
C ALA A 66 8.28 -46.98 2.58
N GLN A 67 8.99 -47.03 3.72
CA GLN A 67 9.86 -45.93 4.15
C GLN A 67 11.04 -45.74 3.18
N GLN A 68 11.66 -46.81 2.71
CA GLN A 68 12.74 -46.73 1.72
C GLN A 68 12.26 -46.11 0.42
N THR A 69 11.13 -46.58 -0.12
CA THR A 69 10.50 -46.01 -1.33
C THR A 69 10.20 -44.52 -1.14
N LYS A 70 9.70 -44.12 0.03
CA LYS A 70 9.46 -42.72 0.35
C LYS A 70 10.75 -41.90 0.36
N VAL A 71 11.81 -42.40 0.99
CA VAL A 71 13.12 -41.74 1.02
C VAL A 71 13.70 -41.62 -0.39
N GLU A 72 13.57 -42.64 -1.22
CA GLU A 72 14.01 -42.62 -2.62
C GLU A 72 13.27 -41.56 -3.44
N SER A 73 11.94 -41.46 -3.28
CA SER A 73 11.13 -40.41 -3.92
C SER A 73 11.58 -39.02 -3.48
N LEU A 74 11.68 -38.78 -2.17
CA LEU A 74 12.08 -37.46 -1.64
C LEU A 74 13.50 -37.07 -2.08
N ASN A 75 14.41 -38.05 -2.18
CA ASN A 75 15.76 -37.81 -2.68
C ASN A 75 15.78 -37.54 -4.19
N ALA A 76 14.85 -38.11 -4.97
CA ALA A 76 14.71 -37.80 -6.39
C ALA A 76 14.21 -36.37 -6.58
N ASP A 77 13.15 -35.99 -5.87
CA ASP A 77 12.58 -34.63 -5.88
C ASP A 77 13.64 -33.60 -5.47
N LEU A 78 14.39 -33.86 -4.39
CA LEU A 78 15.45 -32.97 -3.93
C LEU A 78 16.55 -32.78 -4.99
N ARG A 79 16.93 -33.83 -5.72
CA ARG A 79 17.92 -33.72 -6.80
C ARG A 79 17.39 -32.89 -7.97
N GLU A 80 16.11 -33.03 -8.31
CA GLU A 80 15.47 -32.22 -9.35
C GLU A 80 15.43 -30.74 -8.96
N GLU A 81 15.03 -30.43 -7.73
CA GLU A 81 15.02 -29.06 -7.21
C GLU A 81 16.42 -28.43 -7.21
N LEU A 82 17.43 -29.17 -6.74
CA LEU A 82 18.81 -28.70 -6.76
C LEU A 82 19.32 -28.47 -8.19
N ALA A 83 19.03 -29.38 -9.13
CA ALA A 83 19.40 -29.20 -10.52
C ALA A 83 18.72 -27.97 -11.16
N ALA A 84 17.47 -27.68 -10.79
CA ALA A 84 16.77 -26.48 -11.23
C ALA A 84 17.43 -25.20 -10.68
N ILE A 85 17.80 -25.21 -9.38
CA ILE A 85 18.52 -24.08 -8.76
C ILE A 85 19.86 -23.86 -9.44
N ASP A 86 20.65 -24.93 -9.63
CA ASP A 86 21.95 -24.86 -10.29
C ASP A 86 21.82 -24.30 -11.71
N SER A 87 20.80 -24.73 -12.46
CA SER A 87 20.53 -24.20 -13.81
C SER A 87 20.18 -22.71 -13.79
N ILE A 88 19.40 -22.24 -12.81
CA ILE A 88 19.08 -20.82 -12.68
C ILE A 88 20.34 -20.02 -12.34
N LEU A 89 21.11 -20.47 -11.35
CA LEU A 89 22.34 -19.81 -10.93
C LEU A 89 23.38 -19.77 -12.04
N GLU A 90 23.52 -20.86 -12.80
CA GLU A 90 24.41 -20.89 -13.97
C GLU A 90 23.95 -19.87 -15.02
N SER A 91 22.65 -19.79 -15.30
CA SER A 91 22.12 -18.83 -16.28
C SER A 91 22.30 -17.37 -15.89
N THR A 92 22.16 -17.04 -14.60
CA THR A 92 22.26 -15.65 -14.12
C THR A 92 23.70 -15.21 -13.91
N LEU A 93 24.59 -16.13 -13.55
CA LEU A 93 26.02 -15.84 -13.36
C LEU A 93 26.83 -15.94 -14.65
N ALA A 94 26.36 -16.66 -15.68
CA ALA A 94 27.04 -16.72 -16.97
C ALA A 94 27.02 -15.38 -17.71
N VAL A 95 26.05 -14.51 -17.41
CA VAL A 95 25.96 -13.17 -17.98
C VAL A 95 26.62 -12.18 -17.01
N ASP A 96 27.80 -11.69 -17.39
CA ASP A 96 28.51 -10.63 -16.66
C ASP A 96 27.91 -9.26 -17.01
N ASP A 97 26.78 -8.93 -16.39
CA ASP A 97 26.05 -7.66 -16.56
C ASP A 97 26.66 -6.51 -15.74
N TYR A 98 27.99 -6.40 -15.71
CA TYR A 98 28.65 -5.24 -15.12
C TYR A 98 28.39 -3.99 -15.99
N VAL A 99 27.76 -2.98 -15.39
CA VAL A 99 27.56 -1.66 -16.01
C VAL A 99 28.59 -0.69 -15.45
N ASP A 100 29.52 -0.24 -16.32
CA ASP A 100 30.42 0.86 -15.99
C ASP A 100 29.66 2.19 -15.94
N LEU A 101 29.49 2.71 -14.73
CA LEU A 101 28.78 3.97 -14.50
C LEU A 101 29.52 5.18 -15.07
N GLU A 102 30.85 5.11 -15.19
CA GLU A 102 31.63 6.21 -15.77
C GLU A 102 31.39 6.31 -17.28
N ASN A 103 31.22 5.18 -17.98
CA ASN A 103 30.88 5.16 -19.40
C ASN A 103 29.45 5.63 -19.69
N LEU A 104 28.53 5.49 -18.74
CA LEU A 104 27.15 5.97 -18.87
C LEU A 104 27.00 7.46 -18.56
N ARG A 105 28.01 8.10 -17.98
CA ARG A 105 27.95 9.50 -17.56
C ARG A 105 28.07 10.43 -18.77
N ARG A 106 26.93 10.90 -19.28
CA ARG A 106 26.92 12.02 -20.24
C ARG A 106 27.06 13.34 -19.51
N VAL A 107 28.18 14.02 -19.76
CA VAL A 107 28.36 15.41 -19.34
C VAL A 107 27.60 16.29 -20.33
N ALA A 108 26.58 16.98 -19.86
CA ALA A 108 25.81 17.90 -20.69
C ALA A 108 26.55 19.24 -20.79
N GLU A 109 26.92 19.63 -22.01
CA GLU A 109 27.38 20.99 -22.31
C GLU A 109 26.15 21.86 -22.57
N HIS A 110 25.86 22.76 -21.62
CA HIS A 110 24.75 23.69 -21.75
C HIS A 110 25.24 25.02 -22.35
N PRO A 111 24.64 25.49 -23.46
CA PRO A 111 24.94 26.82 -23.97
C PRO A 111 24.51 27.90 -22.97
N PRO A 112 25.15 29.08 -22.97
CA PRO A 112 24.75 30.19 -22.12
C PRO A 112 23.30 30.58 -22.44
N PHE A 113 22.49 30.69 -21.38
CA PHE A 113 21.10 31.13 -21.51
C PHE A 113 21.04 32.63 -21.76
N HIS A 114 20.49 33.03 -22.90
CA HIS A 114 20.24 34.43 -23.26
C HIS A 114 18.74 34.65 -23.41
N SER A 115 18.14 35.49 -22.55
CA SER A 115 16.73 35.88 -22.67
C SER A 115 16.59 37.36 -23.06
N VAL A 116 15.66 37.64 -23.97
CA VAL A 116 15.28 39.00 -24.37
C VAL A 116 14.59 39.77 -23.23
N TYR A 117 14.10 39.06 -22.22
CA TYR A 117 13.41 39.59 -21.04
C TYR A 117 14.34 39.85 -19.84
N THR A 118 15.67 39.90 -20.05
CA THR A 118 16.62 40.19 -18.96
C THR A 118 16.50 41.65 -18.46
N THR A 119 15.91 42.54 -19.26
CA THR A 119 15.76 43.96 -18.92
C THR A 119 14.32 44.26 -18.49
N ALA A 120 14.10 44.37 -17.18
CA ALA A 120 12.81 44.81 -16.63
C ALA A 120 12.47 46.24 -17.09
N ALA A 121 11.19 46.56 -17.27
CA ALA A 121 10.80 47.91 -17.62
C ALA A 121 11.13 48.87 -16.47
N PRO A 122 11.61 50.09 -16.76
CA PRO A 122 11.99 51.04 -15.72
C PRO A 122 10.78 51.42 -14.87
N ALA A 123 10.93 51.38 -13.54
CA ALA A 123 9.89 51.78 -12.61
C ALA A 123 9.51 53.27 -12.80
N PRO A 124 8.23 53.64 -12.62
CA PRO A 124 7.79 55.02 -12.76
C PRO A 124 8.46 55.92 -11.72
N ALA A 125 8.98 57.08 -12.16
CA ALA A 125 9.63 58.03 -11.27
C ALA A 125 8.64 58.66 -10.27
N PRO A 126 9.04 58.89 -9.00
CA PRO A 126 8.16 59.49 -8.02
C PRO A 126 7.87 60.96 -8.37
N ILE A 127 6.58 61.31 -8.46
CA ILE A 127 6.15 62.70 -8.65
C ILE A 127 6.36 63.46 -7.34
N VAL A 128 7.34 64.37 -7.32
CA VAL A 128 7.66 65.20 -6.15
C VAL A 128 6.68 66.37 -6.04
N ALA A 129 6.17 66.62 -4.84
CA ALA A 129 5.29 67.76 -4.58
C ALA A 129 6.06 69.10 -4.72
N PRO A 130 5.45 70.14 -5.33
CA PRO A 130 6.05 71.46 -5.33
C PRO A 130 6.21 71.99 -3.90
N PRO A 131 7.21 72.84 -3.61
CA PRO A 131 7.41 73.39 -2.27
C PRO A 131 6.20 74.21 -1.83
N GLU A 132 5.84 74.10 -0.56
CA GLU A 132 4.71 74.85 0.01
C GLU A 132 5.02 76.36 0.00
N PRO A 133 4.11 77.21 -0.50
CA PRO A 133 4.29 78.65 -0.41
C PRO A 133 4.26 79.08 1.06
N TYR A 134 5.16 79.99 1.46
CA TYR A 134 5.20 80.53 2.82
C TYR A 134 4.76 82.00 2.84
N PHE A 135 4.16 82.42 3.95
CA PHE A 135 3.68 83.78 4.11
C PHE A 135 4.84 84.73 4.44
N GLN A 136 5.06 85.74 3.60
CA GLN A 136 5.97 86.84 3.89
C GLN A 136 5.18 88.07 4.34
N PRO A 137 5.24 88.47 5.64
CA PRO A 137 4.61 89.71 6.07
C PRO A 137 5.35 90.92 5.48
N PRO A 138 4.62 92.00 5.11
CA PRO A 138 5.27 93.25 4.73
C PRO A 138 6.07 93.81 5.91
N ALA A 139 7.21 94.47 5.63
CA ALA A 139 8.07 95.04 6.68
C ALA A 139 7.31 96.04 7.55
N ALA A 140 7.44 95.89 8.88
CA ALA A 140 6.82 96.81 9.83
C ALA A 140 7.40 98.23 9.68
N PRO A 141 6.56 99.28 9.63
CA PRO A 141 7.06 100.65 9.51
C PRO A 141 7.75 101.09 10.80
N ALA A 142 9.07 101.29 10.75
CA ALA A 142 9.85 101.84 11.87
C ALA A 142 9.99 103.36 11.76
N GLY A 143 9.87 104.07 12.90
CA GLY A 143 10.05 105.53 13.02
C GLY A 143 8.77 106.36 13.13
N ILE A 144 8.92 107.70 13.09
CA ILE A 144 7.89 108.73 13.33
C ILE A 144 6.69 108.67 12.35
N SER A 145 6.78 107.86 11.30
CA SER A 145 5.75 107.58 10.29
C SER A 145 4.75 106.48 10.69
N ALA A 146 4.97 105.81 11.83
CA ALA A 146 4.18 104.68 12.31
C ALA A 146 2.69 105.00 12.60
N VAL A 147 2.29 106.26 12.80
CA VAL A 147 0.89 106.63 13.12
C VAL A 147 0.02 106.75 11.87
N PHE A 148 0.55 107.27 10.75
CA PHE A 148 -0.15 107.34 9.46
C PHE A 148 0.00 106.08 8.60
N ALA A 149 1.01 105.25 8.89
CA ALA A 149 1.28 104.01 8.15
C ALA A 149 0.37 102.83 8.56
N LYS A 150 -0.39 102.91 9.67
CA LYS A 150 -1.22 101.79 10.18
C LYS A 150 -2.26 101.30 9.16
N LYS A 151 -2.96 102.22 8.48
CA LYS A 151 -3.98 101.87 7.47
C LYS A 151 -3.36 101.28 6.20
N LYS A 152 -2.21 101.79 5.76
CA LYS A 152 -1.46 101.25 4.60
C LYS A 152 -0.84 99.90 4.90
N HIS A 153 -0.29 99.72 6.10
CA HIS A 153 0.23 98.44 6.55
C HIS A 153 -0.89 97.40 6.67
N ALA A 154 -2.05 97.75 7.25
CA ALA A 154 -3.21 96.86 7.28
C ALA A 154 -3.67 96.43 5.88
N ALA A 155 -3.72 97.37 4.92
CA ALA A 155 -4.04 97.06 3.52
C ALA A 155 -2.97 96.19 2.84
N ALA A 156 -1.68 96.44 3.09
CA ALA A 156 -0.57 95.64 2.58
C ALA A 156 -0.55 94.23 3.17
N THR A 157 -0.86 94.08 4.46
CA THR A 157 -1.00 92.78 5.12
C THR A 157 -2.19 92.01 4.56
N ALA A 158 -3.34 92.66 4.35
CA ALA A 158 -4.51 92.02 3.75
C ALA A 158 -4.25 91.57 2.30
N ALA A 159 -3.53 92.37 1.51
CA ALA A 159 -3.12 92.00 0.15
C ALA A 159 -2.13 90.82 0.15
N ALA A 160 -1.13 90.83 1.05
CA ALA A 160 -0.19 89.72 1.20
C ALA A 160 -0.90 88.42 1.66
N GLN A 161 -1.89 88.52 2.55
CA GLN A 161 -2.70 87.37 2.99
C GLN A 161 -3.57 86.83 1.85
N ALA A 162 -4.17 87.70 1.04
CA ALA A 162 -4.95 87.30 -0.13
C ALA A 162 -4.07 86.59 -1.19
N GLN A 163 -2.87 87.14 -1.47
CA GLN A 163 -1.91 86.51 -2.38
C GLN A 163 -1.42 85.16 -1.87
N PHE A 164 -1.09 85.07 -0.58
CA PHE A 164 -0.74 83.81 0.05
C PHE A 164 -1.89 82.80 -0.01
N GLY A 165 -3.12 83.22 0.27
CA GLY A 165 -4.30 82.35 0.20
C GLY A 165 -4.53 81.80 -1.21
N GLN A 166 -4.34 82.62 -2.25
CA GLN A 166 -4.42 82.17 -3.64
C GLN A 166 -3.29 81.20 -4.01
N ALA A 167 -2.04 81.52 -3.64
CA ALA A 167 -0.88 80.66 -3.89
C ALA A 167 -1.01 79.32 -3.15
N HIS A 168 -1.47 79.33 -1.90
CA HIS A 168 -1.70 78.14 -1.08
C HIS A 168 -2.84 77.29 -1.63
N ALA A 169 -3.95 77.90 -2.06
CA ALA A 169 -5.06 77.20 -2.71
C ALA A 169 -4.61 76.51 -4.02
N ALA A 170 -3.83 77.20 -4.85
CA ALA A 170 -3.26 76.63 -6.08
C ALA A 170 -2.30 75.47 -5.76
N TRP A 171 -1.44 75.62 -4.75
CA TRP A 171 -0.55 74.56 -4.30
C TRP A 171 -1.32 73.33 -3.80
N ARG A 172 -2.34 73.51 -2.96
CA ARG A 172 -3.21 72.42 -2.49
C ARG A 172 -3.89 71.68 -3.63
N ALA A 173 -4.35 72.41 -4.65
CA ALA A 173 -4.96 71.79 -5.84
C ALA A 173 -3.96 70.92 -6.62
N VAL A 174 -2.70 71.35 -6.75
CA VAL A 174 -1.65 70.55 -7.39
C VAL A 174 -1.28 69.34 -6.55
N VAL A 175 -1.09 69.51 -5.24
CA VAL A 175 -0.73 68.40 -4.33
C VAL A 175 -1.84 67.34 -4.26
N ALA A 176 -3.10 67.76 -4.27
CA ALA A 176 -4.25 66.84 -4.27
C ALA A 176 -4.30 65.93 -5.51
N GLN A 177 -3.70 66.35 -6.65
CA GLN A 177 -3.66 65.56 -7.88
C GLN A 177 -2.50 64.54 -7.91
N ILE A 178 -1.50 64.66 -7.03
CA ILE A 178 -0.30 63.81 -7.07
C ILE A 178 -0.62 62.32 -6.90
N PRO A 179 -1.44 61.88 -5.92
CA PRO A 179 -1.72 60.46 -5.72
C PRO A 179 -2.39 59.82 -6.95
N GLN A 180 -3.30 60.54 -7.60
CA GLN A 180 -3.98 60.06 -8.79
C GLN A 180 -3.01 59.89 -9.97
N ARG A 181 -2.08 60.83 -10.16
CA ARG A 181 -1.06 60.74 -11.22
C ARG A 181 -0.05 59.61 -10.94
N GLN A 182 0.31 59.39 -9.69
CA GLN A 182 1.17 58.26 -9.29
C GLN A 182 0.48 56.91 -9.54
N LEU A 183 -0.81 56.79 -9.22
CA LEU A 183 -1.58 55.57 -9.49
C LEU A 183 -1.67 55.28 -10.99
N ALA A 184 -1.94 56.30 -11.81
CA ALA A 184 -2.00 56.15 -13.27
C ALA A 184 -0.66 55.69 -13.86
N ALA A 185 0.46 56.24 -13.37
CA ALA A 185 1.80 55.81 -13.79
C ALA A 185 2.10 54.36 -13.39
N ALA A 186 1.66 53.93 -12.20
CA ALA A 186 1.81 52.55 -11.75
C ALA A 186 0.96 51.56 -12.59
N GLN A 187 -0.27 51.94 -12.94
CA GLN A 187 -1.14 51.11 -13.80
C GLN A 187 -0.57 50.97 -15.22
N GLN A 188 0.02 52.02 -15.78
CA GLN A 188 0.68 51.97 -17.07
C GLN A 188 1.89 51.03 -17.05
N HIS A 189 2.71 51.08 -15.99
CA HIS A 189 3.84 50.15 -15.82
C HIS A 189 3.37 48.69 -15.73
N GLN A 190 2.33 48.41 -14.93
CA GLN A 190 1.75 47.07 -14.82
C GLN A 190 1.20 46.54 -16.16
N ALA A 191 0.60 47.41 -16.99
CA ALA A 191 0.10 47.01 -18.30
C ALA A 191 1.22 46.59 -19.25
N VAL A 192 2.37 47.29 -19.22
CA VAL A 192 3.55 46.95 -20.03
C VAL A 192 4.14 45.61 -19.60
N GLU A 193 4.33 45.41 -18.30
CA GLU A 193 4.82 44.13 -17.74
C GLU A 193 3.85 42.97 -18.03
N ALA A 194 2.54 43.23 -18.03
CA ALA A 194 1.53 42.23 -18.36
C ALA A 194 1.52 41.85 -19.85
N SER A 195 1.74 42.81 -20.76
CA SER A 195 1.90 42.50 -22.19
C SER A 195 3.18 41.72 -22.46
N ASP A 196 4.28 42.03 -21.77
CA ASP A 196 5.54 41.30 -21.90
C ASP A 196 5.42 39.85 -21.41
N CYS A 197 4.58 39.60 -20.39
CA CYS A 197 4.29 38.27 -19.86
C CYS A 197 3.27 37.47 -20.72
N GLY A 198 2.34 38.15 -21.39
CA GLY A 198 1.30 37.53 -22.21
C GLY A 198 1.78 36.92 -23.53
N ASP A 199 2.94 37.36 -24.03
CA ASP A 199 3.57 36.88 -25.27
C ASP A 199 4.47 35.65 -25.08
N LEU A 200 4.36 34.94 -23.95
CA LEU A 200 4.99 33.64 -23.81
C LEU A 200 4.36 32.68 -24.85
N PRO A 201 5.13 32.14 -25.82
CA PRO A 201 4.60 31.14 -26.72
C PRO A 201 4.13 29.98 -25.86
N THR A 202 2.82 29.69 -25.93
CA THR A 202 2.28 28.43 -25.44
C THR A 202 3.07 27.34 -26.14
N ILE A 203 3.94 26.64 -25.41
CA ILE A 203 4.60 25.45 -25.91
C ILE A 203 3.51 24.39 -26.01
N ASP A 204 2.78 24.41 -27.12
CA ASP A 204 1.77 23.44 -27.47
C ASP A 204 2.49 22.15 -27.91
N GLY A 205 3.05 21.46 -26.92
CA GLY A 205 3.59 20.11 -27.05
C GLY A 205 2.42 19.16 -27.21
N GLY A 206 2.00 18.95 -28.46
CA GLY A 206 0.92 18.05 -28.82
C GLY A 206 1.10 16.66 -28.23
N MET A 207 0.13 16.24 -27.42
CA MET A 207 -0.11 14.84 -27.09
C MET A 207 -1.63 14.68 -26.90
N THR A 208 -2.35 14.51 -28.01
CA THR A 208 -3.76 14.11 -27.95
C THR A 208 -3.85 12.62 -27.59
N PRO A 209 -4.48 12.22 -26.46
CA PRO A 209 -4.97 10.85 -26.36
C PRO A 209 -6.25 10.74 -27.19
N SER A 210 -6.16 10.03 -28.31
CA SER A 210 -7.32 9.50 -29.02
C SER A 210 -8.05 8.53 -28.08
N VAL A 211 -9.14 8.99 -27.47
CA VAL A 211 -10.10 8.13 -26.79
C VAL A 211 -11.31 7.99 -27.71
N THR A 212 -11.29 6.91 -28.48
CA THR A 212 -12.47 6.37 -29.17
C THR A 212 -13.55 6.05 -28.13
N ASN A 213 -14.60 6.87 -28.11
CA ASN A 213 -15.79 6.64 -27.29
C ASN A 213 -16.61 5.49 -27.91
N GLY A 214 -16.40 4.27 -27.40
CA GLY A 214 -17.20 3.10 -27.68
C GLY A 214 -18.55 3.19 -26.98
N ASN A 215 -19.58 3.43 -27.78
CA ASN A 215 -20.99 3.39 -27.43
C ASN A 215 -21.41 2.01 -26.89
N VAL A 216 -21.65 1.89 -25.57
CA VAL A 216 -22.43 0.78 -24.99
C VAL A 216 -23.23 1.27 -23.77
N SER A 217 -24.37 1.93 -23.99
CA SER A 217 -25.40 2.06 -22.95
C SER A 217 -26.79 2.22 -23.55
N SER A 218 -27.30 1.15 -24.15
CA SER A 218 -28.71 1.01 -24.54
C SER A 218 -29.20 -0.42 -24.31
N MET A 219 -29.12 -0.86 -23.07
CA MET A 219 -29.71 -2.07 -22.45
C MET A 219 -29.39 -1.81 -20.98
N TRP A 220 -30.30 -1.44 -20.09
CA TRP A 220 -31.36 -2.23 -19.46
C TRP A 220 -32.36 -1.27 -18.80
N LYS A 221 -33.59 -1.15 -19.32
CA LYS A 221 -34.74 -0.64 -18.55
C LYS A 221 -36.03 -1.16 -19.18
N THR A 222 -36.27 -2.45 -18.99
CA THR A 222 -37.59 -3.05 -19.11
C THR A 222 -37.55 -4.35 -18.30
N LEU A 223 -38.20 -4.32 -17.13
CA LEU A 223 -38.79 -5.42 -16.36
C LEU A 223 -38.71 -5.11 -14.86
N GLY A 224 -39.86 -4.82 -14.27
CA GLY A 224 -40.02 -4.51 -12.85
C GLY A 224 -41.44 -4.08 -12.52
N SER A 225 -42.42 -4.79 -13.09
CA SER A 225 -43.80 -4.83 -12.61
C SER A 225 -43.88 -5.93 -11.55
N THR A 226 -44.72 -5.73 -10.53
CA THR A 226 -45.15 -6.67 -9.47
C THR A 226 -44.32 -6.61 -8.18
N ILE A 227 -44.80 -5.86 -7.19
CA ILE A 227 -45.51 -6.33 -5.97
C ILE A 227 -46.34 -5.15 -5.45
#